data_AF-A0A017RTZ5-F1
#
_entry.id   AF-A0A017RTZ5-F1
#
_cell.length_a   1.000
_cell.length_b   1.000
_cell.length_c   1.000
_cell.angle_alpha   90.00
_cell.angle_beta   90.00
_cell.angle_gamma   90.00
#
_symmetry.space_group_name_H-M   'P 1'
#
loop_
_entity.id
_entity.type
_entity.pdbx_description
1 polymer ?
#
loop_
_entity_poly.entity_id
_entity_poly.type
_entity_poly.pdbx_seq_one_letter_code
_entity_poly.pdbx_strand_id
1 'polypeptide(L)'
;MGVKGIESYFRGYIVVRIEGLNPEKLLNLASKNGIMLSDIRKVNFTTLEFKMRYSQYRGLKKIAKLSHCRVKIVKKYGFVFQMHKLKTRSFFIFGVIVFLFILFLLSSIIWSIEIDGNKKISSDKIYQSLENAGIKKGRMKYNLKLREVENALQNEIKEISVVNIKVVGTKIKVNIVERTMPPEIIKNTPSNVIAGKEGIITKILSYKGQPEVKIGDYVKKIRY
;
A
#
# COMPACT_ATOMS: atom_id res chain seq x y z
N MET A 1 -11.00 -18.28 47.73
CA MET A 1 -10.11 -19.45 47.48
C MET A 1 -9.96 -19.59 45.97
N GLY A 2 -8.75 -19.37 45.46
CA GLY A 2 -8.48 -18.86 44.11
C GLY A 2 -8.93 -19.75 42.94
N VAL A 3 -9.48 -19.06 41.94
CA VAL A 3 -9.83 -19.48 40.59
C VAL A 3 -8.66 -20.23 39.93
N LYS A 4 -8.57 -21.56 40.09
CA LYS A 4 -7.54 -22.43 39.47
C LYS A 4 -8.06 -23.25 38.29
N GLY A 5 -9.21 -22.88 37.71
CA GLY A 5 -9.82 -23.62 36.59
C GLY A 5 -9.30 -23.22 35.20
N ILE A 6 -8.93 -21.95 35.00
CA ILE A 6 -8.81 -21.37 33.65
C ILE A 6 -7.36 -21.44 33.11
N GLU A 7 -6.34 -21.33 33.96
CA GLU A 7 -4.94 -21.42 33.50
C GLU A 7 -4.51 -22.82 33.02
N SER A 8 -5.21 -23.88 33.47
CA SER A 8 -4.85 -25.25 33.12
C SER A 8 -5.26 -25.64 31.71
N TYR A 9 -6.22 -24.93 31.11
CA TYR A 9 -6.72 -25.24 29.77
C TYR A 9 -5.78 -24.73 28.67
N PHE A 10 -5.12 -23.58 28.90
CA PHE A 10 -4.23 -22.97 27.90
C PHE A 10 -2.87 -23.66 27.77
N ARG A 11 -2.35 -24.29 28.84
CA ARG A 11 -0.99 -24.89 28.84
C ARG A 11 -0.92 -26.34 28.38
N GLY A 12 -2.05 -27.00 28.17
CA GLY A 12 -2.10 -28.41 27.75
C GLY A 12 -1.78 -29.40 28.87
N TYR A 13 -2.38 -30.59 28.79
CA TYR A 13 -2.17 -31.71 29.70
C TYR A 13 -1.79 -32.97 28.94
N ILE A 14 -0.99 -33.82 29.56
CA ILE A 14 -0.65 -35.14 29.03
C ILE A 14 -1.37 -36.21 29.83
N VAL A 15 -1.81 -37.26 29.15
CA VAL A 15 -2.27 -38.50 29.77
C VAL A 15 -1.07 -39.43 29.88
N VAL A 16 -0.75 -39.80 31.10
CA VAL A 16 0.41 -40.61 31.44
C VAL A 16 -0.07 -41.92 32.04
N ARG A 17 0.51 -43.02 31.55
CA ARG A 17 0.30 -44.37 32.09
C ARG A 17 1.56 -44.82 32.82
N ILE A 18 1.35 -45.40 33.98
CA ILE A 18 2.38 -45.98 34.82
C ILE A 18 2.14 -47.47 34.97
N GLU A 19 3.19 -48.25 34.76
CA GLU A 19 3.22 -49.72 34.90
C GLU A 19 4.27 -50.08 35.96
N GLY A 20 3.87 -50.74 37.05
CA GLY A 20 4.79 -51.14 38.13
C GLY A 20 4.13 -51.98 39.23
N LEU A 21 4.96 -52.61 40.06
CA LEU A 21 4.52 -53.50 41.14
C LEU A 21 3.83 -52.74 42.29
N ASN A 22 4.21 -51.47 42.55
CA ASN A 22 3.66 -50.64 43.61
C ASN A 22 3.30 -49.23 43.10
N PRO A 23 2.21 -49.09 42.33
CA PRO A 23 1.83 -47.80 41.75
C PRO A 23 1.39 -46.77 42.81
N GLU A 24 0.91 -47.21 43.97
CA GLU A 24 0.48 -46.37 45.10
C GLU A 24 1.66 -45.63 45.76
N LYS A 25 2.82 -46.29 45.88
CA LYS A 25 4.05 -45.67 46.39
C LYS A 25 4.49 -44.49 45.51
N LEU A 26 4.31 -44.62 44.20
CA LEU A 26 4.64 -43.57 43.24
C LEU A 26 3.67 -42.40 43.33
N LEU A 27 2.36 -42.64 43.50
CA LEU A 27 1.37 -41.58 43.74
C LEU A 27 1.71 -40.75 44.99
N ASN A 28 2.07 -41.42 46.08
CA ASN A 28 2.47 -40.76 47.33
C ASN A 28 3.72 -39.90 47.16
N LEU A 29 4.73 -40.42 46.46
CA LEU A 29 5.95 -39.66 46.17
C LEU A 29 5.68 -38.50 45.20
N ALA A 30 4.82 -38.67 44.20
CA ALA A 30 4.43 -37.61 43.28
C ALA A 30 3.72 -36.48 44.03
N SER A 31 2.78 -36.80 44.91
CA SER A 31 2.06 -35.82 45.74
C SER A 31 3.02 -35.08 46.70
N LYS A 32 3.95 -35.81 47.35
CA LYS A 32 4.99 -35.23 48.23
C LYS A 32 5.95 -34.27 47.49
N ASN A 33 6.19 -34.50 46.21
CA ASN A 33 7.03 -33.64 45.36
C ASN A 33 6.23 -32.52 44.66
N GLY A 34 4.98 -32.26 45.08
CA GLY A 34 4.15 -31.19 44.53
C GLY A 34 3.69 -31.44 43.09
N ILE A 35 3.72 -32.70 42.62
CA ILE A 35 3.22 -33.06 41.29
C ILE A 35 1.70 -33.20 41.39
N MET A 36 1.00 -32.29 40.71
CA MET A 36 -0.46 -32.33 40.63
C MET A 36 -0.89 -33.38 39.61
N LEU A 37 -1.55 -34.42 40.11
CA LEU A 37 -2.18 -35.47 39.32
C LEU A 37 -3.70 -35.23 39.32
N SER A 38 -4.33 -35.36 38.17
CA SER A 38 -5.78 -35.16 38.01
C SER A 38 -6.39 -36.31 37.23
N ASP A 39 -7.65 -36.65 37.50
CA ASP A 39 -8.38 -37.75 36.82
C ASP A 39 -7.58 -39.06 36.85
N ILE A 40 -7.26 -39.52 38.06
CA ILE A 40 -6.51 -40.77 38.29
C ILE A 40 -7.46 -41.95 38.08
N ARG A 41 -7.10 -42.86 37.18
CA ARG A 41 -7.85 -44.06 36.82
C ARG A 41 -6.97 -45.30 37.02
N LYS A 42 -7.49 -46.28 37.74
CA LYS A 42 -6.84 -47.59 37.88
C LYS A 42 -7.27 -48.45 36.70
N VAL A 43 -6.32 -48.80 35.83
CA VAL A 43 -6.58 -49.66 34.68
C VAL A 43 -6.47 -51.12 35.10
N ASN A 44 -5.42 -51.48 35.84
CA ASN A 44 -5.17 -52.82 36.40
C ASN A 44 -4.49 -52.71 37.78
N PHE A 45 -4.28 -53.83 38.48
CA PHE A 45 -3.53 -53.86 39.77
C PHE A 45 -2.12 -53.26 39.67
N THR A 46 -1.46 -53.39 38.52
CA THR A 46 -0.11 -52.89 38.26
C THR A 46 -0.08 -51.63 37.38
N THR A 47 -1.24 -51.12 36.95
CA THR A 47 -1.31 -50.05 35.94
C THR A 47 -2.24 -48.92 36.34
N LEU A 48 -1.71 -47.69 36.36
CA LEU A 48 -2.47 -46.46 36.60
C LEU A 48 -2.37 -45.51 35.41
N GLU A 49 -3.44 -44.77 35.16
CA GLU A 49 -3.48 -43.64 34.25
C GLU A 49 -3.87 -42.37 34.97
N PHE A 50 -3.29 -41.25 34.59
CA PHE A 50 -3.71 -39.95 35.10
C PHE A 50 -3.34 -38.83 34.13
N LYS A 51 -3.99 -37.68 34.32
CA LYS A 51 -3.67 -36.44 33.63
C LYS A 51 -2.68 -35.63 34.45
N MET A 52 -1.68 -35.07 33.79
CA MET A 52 -0.73 -34.14 34.43
C MET A 52 -0.26 -33.06 33.46
N ARG A 53 0.39 -32.03 33.99
CA ARG A 53 1.02 -30.98 33.17
C ARG A 53 2.31 -31.48 32.53
N TYR A 54 2.57 -31.10 31.27
CA TYR A 54 3.79 -31.50 30.55
C TYR A 54 5.09 -31.06 31.25
N SER A 55 5.10 -29.87 31.86
CA SER A 55 6.27 -29.34 32.60
C SER A 55 6.68 -30.24 33.77
N GLN A 56 5.72 -30.92 34.41
CA GLN A 56 5.95 -31.78 35.56
C GLN A 56 6.35 -33.22 35.18
N TYR A 57 6.27 -33.59 33.89
CA TYR A 57 6.63 -34.91 33.39
C TYR A 57 8.08 -35.30 33.68
N ARG A 58 9.02 -34.33 33.59
CA ARG A 58 10.44 -34.56 33.90
C ARG A 58 10.65 -34.95 35.38
N GLY A 59 9.91 -34.32 36.29
CA GLY A 59 9.93 -34.65 37.72
C GLY A 59 9.37 -36.05 37.98
N LEU A 60 8.25 -36.38 37.35
CA LEU A 60 7.64 -37.71 37.46
C LEU A 60 8.58 -38.81 36.96
N LYS A 61 9.29 -38.60 35.84
CA LYS A 61 10.26 -39.57 35.31
C LYS A 61 11.39 -39.86 36.31
N LYS A 62 11.82 -38.88 37.10
CA LYS A 62 12.83 -39.07 38.15
C LYS A 62 12.29 -39.92 39.30
N ILE A 63 11.08 -39.63 39.77
CA ILE A 63 10.42 -40.37 40.85
C ILE A 63 10.11 -41.82 40.44
N ALA A 64 9.72 -42.02 39.18
CA ALA A 64 9.43 -43.34 38.66
C ALA A 64 10.65 -44.26 38.61
N LYS A 65 11.83 -43.71 38.31
CA LYS A 65 13.10 -44.45 38.40
C LYS A 65 13.37 -44.93 39.83
N LEU A 66 13.12 -44.09 40.83
CA LEU A 66 13.29 -44.44 42.25
C LEU A 66 12.27 -45.47 42.75
N SER A 67 11.12 -45.57 42.09
CA SER A 67 10.02 -46.46 42.47
C SER A 67 9.94 -47.73 41.62
N HIS A 68 10.96 -47.99 40.77
CA HIS A 68 10.99 -49.10 39.80
C HIS A 68 9.72 -49.21 38.92
N CYS A 69 9.10 -48.07 38.60
CA CYS A 69 7.90 -48.01 37.77
C CYS A 69 8.26 -47.47 36.37
N ARG A 70 7.61 -48.01 35.34
CA ARG A 70 7.73 -47.51 33.96
C ARG A 70 6.66 -46.47 33.72
N VAL A 71 7.04 -45.35 33.11
CA VAL A 71 6.13 -44.25 32.76
C VAL A 71 6.09 -44.09 31.25
N LYS A 72 4.89 -44.07 30.68
CA LYS A 72 4.64 -43.87 29.25
C LYS A 72 3.64 -42.74 29.05
N ILE A 73 3.87 -41.88 28.07
CA ILE A 73 2.88 -40.88 27.64
C ILE A 73 1.94 -41.56 26.66
N VAL A 74 0.66 -41.66 26.99
CA VAL A 74 -0.36 -42.31 26.15
C VAL A 74 -0.99 -41.31 25.19
N LYS A 75 -1.33 -40.11 25.67
CA LYS A 75 -1.95 -39.06 24.86
C LYS A 75 -1.41 -37.69 25.24
N LYS A 76 -1.24 -36.82 24.25
CA LYS A 76 -0.84 -35.42 24.45
C LYS A 76 -2.03 -34.54 24.04
N TYR A 77 -2.52 -33.72 24.97
CA TYR A 77 -3.61 -32.78 24.72
C TYR A 77 -3.13 -31.36 25.04
N GLY A 78 -3.36 -30.40 24.15
CA GLY A 78 -3.02 -29.01 24.44
C GLY A 78 -2.80 -28.14 23.21
N PHE A 79 -3.14 -26.87 23.36
CA PHE A 79 -2.99 -25.82 22.36
C PHE A 79 -1.53 -25.68 21.86
N VAL A 80 -0.56 -25.87 22.76
CA VAL A 80 0.89 -25.79 22.47
C VAL A 80 1.37 -26.87 21.49
N PHE A 81 0.78 -28.09 21.52
CA PHE A 81 1.15 -29.17 20.60
C PHE A 81 0.51 -28.99 19.22
N GLN A 82 -0.69 -28.41 19.16
CA GLN A 82 -1.35 -28.04 17.91
C GLN A 82 -0.73 -26.79 17.26
N MET A 83 -0.23 -25.83 18.05
CA MET A 83 0.45 -24.62 17.57
C MET A 83 1.74 -24.89 16.78
N HIS A 84 2.45 -25.98 17.06
CA HIS A 84 3.60 -26.37 16.23
C HIS A 84 3.21 -26.78 14.80
N LYS A 85 1.98 -27.30 14.61
CA LYS A 85 1.40 -27.51 13.27
C LYS A 85 0.73 -26.26 12.69
N LEU A 86 0.29 -25.31 13.53
CA LEU A 86 -0.34 -24.06 13.10
C LEU A 86 0.65 -22.90 12.86
N LYS A 87 1.92 -23.02 13.23
CA LYS A 87 2.96 -22.01 12.88
C LYS A 87 3.01 -21.76 11.37
N THR A 88 2.72 -22.77 10.56
CA THR A 88 2.59 -22.68 9.09
C THR A 88 1.40 -21.82 8.62
N ARG A 89 0.34 -21.66 9.43
CA ARG A 89 -0.80 -20.77 9.12
C ARG A 89 -0.55 -19.31 9.53
N SER A 90 0.33 -19.03 10.50
CA SER A 90 0.73 -17.66 10.82
C SER A 90 1.55 -17.02 9.69
N PHE A 91 2.36 -17.80 8.97
CA PHE A 91 3.04 -17.34 7.75
C PHE A 91 2.06 -16.92 6.65
N PHE A 92 0.90 -17.58 6.55
CA PHE A 92 -0.12 -17.19 5.58
C PHE A 92 -0.70 -15.81 5.89
N ILE A 93 -1.05 -15.55 7.15
CA ILE A 93 -1.55 -14.23 7.60
C ILE A 93 -0.47 -13.17 7.39
N PHE A 94 0.78 -13.46 7.76
CA PHE A 94 1.89 -12.55 7.52
C PHE A 94 2.09 -12.27 6.02
N GLY A 95 2.00 -13.30 5.18
CA GLY A 95 2.08 -13.16 3.73
C GLY A 95 0.97 -12.28 3.15
N VAL A 96 -0.27 -12.41 3.64
CA VAL A 96 -1.38 -11.54 3.25
C VAL A 96 -1.11 -10.08 3.65
N ILE A 97 -0.62 -9.84 4.87
CA ILE A 97 -0.29 -8.48 5.33
C ILE A 97 0.82 -7.88 4.45
N VAL A 98 1.88 -8.63 4.19
CA VAL A 98 2.99 -8.18 3.33
C VAL A 98 2.51 -7.95 1.90
N PHE A 99 1.66 -8.81 1.36
CA PHE A 99 1.09 -8.66 0.04
C PHE A 99 0.25 -7.37 -0.08
N LEU A 100 -0.62 -7.11 0.90
CA LEU A 100 -1.40 -5.87 0.96
C LEU A 100 -0.49 -4.63 1.10
N PHE A 101 0.58 -4.73 1.88
CA PHE A 101 1.56 -3.66 2.01
C PHE A 101 2.27 -3.37 0.68
N ILE A 102 2.70 -4.41 -0.05
CA ILE A 102 3.30 -4.27 -1.37
C ILE A 102 2.30 -3.65 -2.37
N LEU A 103 1.05 -4.11 -2.37
CA LEU A 103 0.00 -3.51 -3.22
C LEU A 103 -0.20 -2.02 -2.91
N PHE A 104 -0.18 -1.64 -1.64
CA PHE A 104 -0.30 -0.24 -1.23
C PHE A 104 0.90 0.60 -1.71
N LEU A 105 2.12 0.07 -1.60
CA LEU A 105 3.32 0.72 -2.12
C LEU A 105 3.25 0.89 -3.64
N LEU A 106 2.91 -0.16 -4.38
CA LEU A 106 2.78 -0.14 -5.85
C LEU A 106 1.69 0.84 -6.30
N SER A 107 0.56 0.90 -5.59
CA SER A 107 -0.54 1.85 -5.83
C SER A 107 -0.15 3.30 -5.51
N SER A 108 0.91 3.51 -4.74
CA SER A 108 1.41 4.83 -4.36
C SER A 108 2.47 5.39 -5.29
N ILE A 109 2.93 4.61 -6.28
CA ILE A 109 3.96 5.01 -7.25
C ILE A 109 3.31 5.52 -8.54
N ILE A 110 3.96 6.50 -9.18
CA ILE A 110 3.62 6.95 -10.54
C ILE A 110 4.26 6.02 -11.55
N TRP A 111 3.45 5.30 -12.31
CA TRP A 111 3.92 4.34 -13.32
C TRP A 111 3.98 4.93 -14.72
N SER A 112 3.06 5.84 -15.04
CA SER A 112 3.04 6.50 -16.33
C SER A 112 2.63 7.97 -16.22
N ILE A 113 3.10 8.75 -17.20
CA ILE A 113 2.75 10.15 -17.37
C ILE A 113 2.10 10.23 -18.76
N GLU A 114 0.92 10.80 -18.83
CA GLU A 114 0.18 11.00 -20.08
C GLU A 114 0.14 12.51 -20.33
N ILE A 115 0.61 12.94 -21.49
CA ILE A 115 0.68 14.35 -21.89
C ILE A 115 -0.31 14.53 -23.04
N ASP A 116 -1.25 15.46 -22.85
CA ASP A 116 -2.28 15.80 -23.82
C ASP A 116 -2.20 17.29 -24.16
N GLY A 117 -2.54 17.63 -25.41
CA GLY A 117 -2.67 19.02 -25.88
C GLY A 117 -1.38 19.66 -26.43
N ASN A 118 -0.28 18.91 -26.53
CA ASN A 118 0.93 19.34 -27.21
C ASN A 118 0.84 19.02 -28.72
N LYS A 119 0.73 20.06 -29.55
CA LYS A 119 0.68 19.96 -31.03
C LYS A 119 1.98 20.43 -31.66
N LYS A 120 2.52 21.55 -31.17
CA LYS A 120 3.79 22.15 -31.62
C LYS A 120 4.94 21.84 -30.67
N ILE A 121 4.67 21.67 -29.38
CA ILE A 121 5.70 21.40 -28.37
C ILE A 121 6.00 19.90 -28.33
N SER A 122 7.28 19.52 -28.38
CA SER A 122 7.68 18.11 -28.29
C SER A 122 7.38 17.53 -26.91
N SER A 123 6.86 16.30 -26.88
CA SER A 123 6.57 15.58 -25.63
C SER A 123 7.83 15.42 -24.77
N ASP A 124 8.99 15.20 -25.40
CA ASP A 124 10.26 15.01 -24.69
C ASP A 124 10.69 16.25 -23.88
N LYS A 125 10.49 17.46 -24.44
CA LYS A 125 10.79 18.72 -23.75
C LYS A 125 9.92 18.88 -22.49
N ILE A 126 8.63 18.53 -22.60
CA ILE A 126 7.70 18.57 -21.47
C ILE A 126 8.08 17.51 -20.43
N TYR A 127 8.46 16.31 -20.86
CA TYR A 127 8.92 15.24 -19.98
C TYR A 127 10.16 15.64 -19.18
N GLN A 128 11.16 16.25 -19.83
CA GLN A 128 12.37 16.72 -19.14
C GLN A 128 12.05 17.81 -18.12
N SER A 129 11.21 18.78 -18.48
CA SER A 129 10.76 19.83 -17.55
C SER A 129 10.02 19.25 -16.34
N LEU A 130 9.15 18.25 -16.56
CA LEU A 130 8.47 17.53 -15.47
C LEU A 130 9.48 16.81 -14.55
N GLU A 131 10.48 16.13 -15.11
CA GLU A 131 11.53 15.47 -14.32
C GLU A 131 12.33 16.48 -13.48
N ASN A 132 12.70 17.62 -14.07
CA ASN A 132 13.42 18.70 -13.40
C ASN A 132 12.60 19.31 -12.25
N ALA A 133 11.29 19.45 -12.45
CA ALA A 133 10.36 19.90 -11.42
C ALA A 133 10.01 18.81 -10.38
N GLY A 134 10.56 17.60 -10.52
CA GLY A 134 10.41 16.50 -9.57
C GLY A 134 9.24 15.56 -9.84
N ILE A 135 8.58 15.62 -10.98
CA ILE A 135 7.63 14.59 -11.42
C ILE A 135 8.36 13.59 -12.32
N LYS A 136 8.57 12.38 -11.79
CA LYS A 136 9.25 11.30 -12.52
C LYS A 136 8.53 9.96 -12.34
N LYS A 137 8.62 9.10 -13.35
CA LYS A 137 8.20 7.70 -13.26
C LYS A 137 8.96 6.99 -12.12
N GLY A 138 8.25 6.23 -11.30
CA GLY A 138 8.80 5.58 -10.11
C GLY A 138 8.78 6.43 -8.84
N ARG A 139 8.43 7.73 -8.92
CA ARG A 139 8.30 8.56 -7.73
C ARG A 139 7.00 8.27 -6.99
N MET A 140 7.03 8.35 -5.66
CA MET A 140 5.83 8.28 -4.85
C MET A 140 4.94 9.50 -5.10
N LYS A 141 3.63 9.27 -5.15
CA LYS A 141 2.61 10.33 -5.29
C LYS A 141 2.49 11.24 -4.07
N TYR A 142 3.00 10.77 -2.92
CA TYR A 142 2.94 11.48 -1.65
C TYR A 142 3.85 12.71 -1.71
N ASN A 143 3.34 13.86 -1.28
CA ASN A 143 4.07 15.12 -1.19
C ASN A 143 4.40 15.80 -2.54
N LEU A 144 3.67 15.49 -3.62
CA LEU A 144 3.79 16.23 -4.88
C LEU A 144 3.07 17.56 -4.79
N LYS A 145 3.83 18.65 -4.91
CA LYS A 145 3.28 19.99 -4.98
C LYS A 145 2.93 20.35 -6.42
N LEU A 146 1.80 19.81 -6.89
CA LEU A 146 1.37 19.93 -8.29
C LEU A 146 1.36 21.38 -8.81
N ARG A 147 0.90 22.34 -8.00
CA ARG A 147 0.89 23.77 -8.35
C ARG A 147 2.28 24.35 -8.57
N GLU A 148 3.27 23.97 -7.76
CA GLU A 148 4.64 24.43 -7.95
C GLU A 148 5.22 23.89 -9.25
N VAL A 149 4.90 22.64 -9.59
CA VAL A 149 5.32 22.01 -10.85
C VAL A 149 4.63 22.63 -12.07
N GLU A 150 3.33 22.91 -11.98
CA GLU A 150 2.59 23.63 -13.03
C GLU A 150 3.24 24.99 -13.33
N ASN A 151 3.55 25.76 -12.29
CA ASN A 151 4.20 27.06 -12.43
C ASN A 151 5.62 26.94 -13.01
N ALA A 152 6.39 25.94 -12.58
CA ALA A 152 7.73 25.69 -13.10
C ALA A 152 7.69 25.40 -14.61
N LEU A 153 6.79 24.51 -15.06
CA LEU A 153 6.61 24.20 -16.47
C LEU A 153 6.23 25.43 -17.30
N GLN A 154 5.29 26.24 -16.80
CA GLN A 154 4.81 27.42 -17.51
C GLN A 154 5.91 28.50 -17.63
N ASN A 155 6.82 28.57 -16.66
CA ASN A 155 7.96 29.50 -16.69
C ASN A 155 9.09 29.02 -17.59
N GLU A 156 9.36 27.72 -17.63
CA GLU A 156 10.42 27.12 -18.46
C GLU A 156 10.05 27.10 -19.95
N ILE A 157 8.79 26.77 -20.27
CA ILE A 157 8.30 26.62 -21.63
C ILE A 157 7.35 27.78 -21.98
N LYS A 158 7.91 28.87 -22.52
CA LYS A 158 7.16 30.09 -22.87
C LYS A 158 6.05 29.87 -23.91
N GLU A 159 6.12 28.79 -24.68
CA GLU A 159 5.07 28.42 -25.64
C GLU A 159 3.81 27.88 -24.96
N ILE A 160 3.84 27.58 -23.66
CA ILE A 160 2.67 27.09 -22.91
C ILE A 160 1.84 28.25 -22.37
N SER A 161 0.53 28.21 -22.61
CA SER A 161 -0.43 29.17 -22.08
C SER A 161 -0.96 28.75 -20.72
N VAL A 162 -1.33 27.46 -20.57
CA VAL A 162 -1.90 26.89 -19.35
C VAL A 162 -1.42 25.44 -19.22
N VAL A 163 -1.09 25.03 -17.99
CA VAL A 163 -0.77 23.65 -17.62
C VAL A 163 -1.75 23.21 -16.55
N ASN A 164 -2.26 21.98 -16.65
CA ASN A 164 -3.07 21.34 -15.62
C ASN A 164 -2.59 19.91 -15.37
N ILE A 165 -2.11 19.64 -14.17
CA ILE A 165 -1.55 18.35 -13.76
C ILE A 165 -2.48 17.70 -12.75
N LYS A 166 -2.91 16.47 -13.04
CA LYS A 166 -3.77 15.68 -12.14
C LYS A 166 -3.23 14.27 -11.96
N VAL A 167 -3.36 13.75 -10.75
CA VAL A 167 -3.06 12.35 -10.44
C VAL A 167 -4.34 11.53 -10.65
N VAL A 168 -4.28 10.53 -11.53
CA VAL A 168 -5.38 9.61 -11.84
C VAL A 168 -4.91 8.19 -11.55
N GLY A 169 -5.24 7.67 -10.37
CA GLY A 169 -4.77 6.37 -9.90
C GLY A 169 -3.25 6.33 -9.74
N THR A 170 -2.60 5.48 -10.54
CA THR A 170 -1.14 5.32 -10.63
C THR A 170 -0.49 6.12 -11.75
N LYS A 171 -1.26 6.99 -12.42
CA LYS A 171 -0.82 7.78 -13.57
C LYS A 171 -0.92 9.27 -13.28
N ILE A 172 -0.07 10.06 -13.92
CA ILE A 172 -0.21 11.51 -13.96
C ILE A 172 -0.70 11.92 -15.34
N LYS A 173 -1.75 12.74 -15.38
CA LYS A 173 -2.28 13.34 -16.59
C LYS A 173 -1.93 14.81 -16.63
N VAL A 174 -1.22 15.22 -17.67
CA VAL A 174 -0.75 16.58 -17.91
C VAL A 174 -1.48 17.11 -19.14
N ASN A 175 -2.37 18.08 -18.94
CA ASN A 175 -3.07 18.75 -20.04
C ASN A 175 -2.42 20.11 -20.26
N ILE A 176 -2.02 20.36 -21.50
CA ILE A 176 -1.33 21.58 -21.91
C ILE A 176 -2.16 22.31 -22.94
N VAL A 177 -2.24 23.62 -22.80
CA VAL A 177 -2.78 24.52 -23.82
C VAL A 177 -1.65 25.39 -24.33
N GLU A 178 -1.32 25.25 -25.61
CA GLU A 178 -0.27 26.05 -26.26
C GLU A 178 -0.73 27.50 -26.49
N ARG A 179 0.20 28.45 -26.39
CA ARG A 179 -0.04 29.84 -26.76
C ARG A 179 -0.20 29.94 -28.27
N THR A 180 -1.27 30.58 -28.70
CA THR A 180 -1.36 31.14 -30.05
C THR A 180 -0.56 32.43 -30.08
N MET A 181 0.69 32.36 -30.56
CA MET A 181 1.48 33.57 -30.77
C MET A 181 0.75 34.46 -31.79
N PRO A 182 0.57 35.77 -31.52
CA PRO A 182 0.07 36.69 -32.52
C PRO A 182 1.01 36.66 -33.74
N PRO A 183 0.49 36.83 -34.96
CA PRO A 183 1.33 36.91 -36.14
C PRO A 183 2.41 37.98 -35.93
N GLU A 184 3.65 37.66 -36.29
CA GLU A 184 4.75 38.63 -36.21
C GLU A 184 4.36 39.88 -37.00
N ILE A 185 4.44 41.05 -36.35
CA ILE A 185 4.24 42.33 -37.02
C ILE A 185 5.46 42.51 -37.93
N ILE A 186 5.30 42.14 -39.21
CA ILE A 186 6.39 42.03 -40.19
C ILE A 186 7.12 43.38 -40.35
N LYS A 187 6.45 44.52 -40.12
CA LYS A 187 7.05 45.86 -40.15
C LYS A 187 6.33 46.82 -39.20
N ASN A 188 7.11 47.57 -38.42
CA ASN A 188 6.62 48.65 -37.55
C ASN A 188 6.51 50.00 -38.31
N THR A 189 6.26 49.94 -39.62
CA THR A 189 6.11 51.12 -40.48
C THR A 189 4.65 51.54 -40.55
N PRO A 190 4.35 52.86 -40.58
CA PRO A 190 2.99 53.33 -40.89
C PRO A 190 2.53 52.67 -42.19
N SER A 191 1.44 51.90 -42.10
CA SER A 191 0.94 51.08 -43.21
C SER A 191 -0.57 51.21 -43.27
N ASN A 192 -1.11 51.26 -44.48
CA ASN A 192 -2.56 51.35 -44.68
C ASN A 192 -3.18 49.95 -44.53
N VAL A 193 -4.30 49.88 -43.81
CA VAL A 193 -5.13 48.67 -43.75
C VAL A 193 -6.10 48.70 -44.93
N ILE A 194 -6.00 47.72 -45.82
CA ILE A 194 -6.84 47.62 -47.03
C ILE A 194 -7.83 46.45 -46.94
N ALA A 195 -8.93 46.55 -47.68
CA ALA A 195 -9.94 45.50 -47.73
C ALA A 195 -9.47 44.31 -48.59
N GLY A 196 -9.31 43.14 -47.96
CA GLY A 196 -8.94 41.90 -48.66
C GLY A 196 -10.09 41.25 -49.44
N LYS A 197 -11.34 41.66 -49.18
CA LYS A 197 -12.58 41.21 -49.84
C LYS A 197 -13.61 42.35 -49.87
N GLU A 198 -14.59 42.23 -50.76
CA GLU A 198 -15.71 43.16 -50.86
C GLU A 198 -16.72 42.94 -49.73
N GLY A 199 -17.31 44.01 -49.20
CA GLY A 199 -18.30 43.91 -48.14
C GLY A 199 -18.70 45.24 -47.51
N ILE A 200 -19.68 45.19 -46.60
CA ILE A 200 -20.14 46.35 -45.82
C ILE A 200 -19.47 46.35 -44.45
N ILE A 201 -18.97 47.51 -44.03
CA ILE A 201 -18.32 47.65 -42.72
C ILE A 201 -19.38 47.66 -41.62
N THR A 202 -19.36 46.64 -40.75
CA THR A 202 -20.27 46.55 -39.60
C THR A 202 -19.71 47.18 -38.33
N LYS A 203 -18.38 47.21 -38.17
CA LYS A 203 -17.72 47.75 -36.98
C LYS A 203 -16.28 48.16 -37.30
N ILE A 204 -15.83 49.29 -36.76
CA ILE A 204 -14.44 49.77 -36.84
C ILE A 204 -13.86 49.87 -35.43
N LEU A 205 -12.68 49.28 -35.22
CA LEU A 205 -11.91 49.37 -33.98
C LEU A 205 -10.49 49.83 -34.33
N SER A 206 -10.24 51.14 -34.26
CA SER A 206 -8.90 51.71 -34.47
C SER A 206 -8.23 51.98 -33.13
N TYR A 207 -7.10 51.32 -32.88
CA TYR A 207 -6.28 51.56 -31.69
C TYR A 207 -5.22 52.65 -31.93
N LYS A 208 -4.69 52.75 -33.16
CA LYS A 208 -3.71 53.76 -33.60
C LYS A 208 -3.92 54.07 -35.08
N GLY A 209 -3.98 55.37 -35.42
CA GLY A 209 -4.20 55.86 -36.79
C GLY A 209 -5.62 56.38 -37.02
N GLN A 210 -5.84 56.92 -38.21
CA GLN A 210 -7.10 57.56 -38.60
C GLN A 210 -7.91 56.63 -39.53
N PRO A 211 -9.19 56.34 -39.20
CA PRO A 211 -10.06 55.60 -40.11
C PRO A 211 -10.54 56.50 -41.25
N GLU A 212 -10.34 56.06 -42.50
CA GLU A 212 -10.78 56.75 -43.72
C GLU A 212 -12.18 56.30 -44.21
N VAL A 213 -12.83 55.41 -43.46
CA VAL A 213 -14.13 54.80 -43.79
C VAL A 213 -15.04 54.80 -42.57
N LYS A 214 -16.36 54.76 -42.78
CA LYS A 214 -17.38 54.76 -41.73
C LYS A 214 -18.10 53.41 -41.64
N ILE A 215 -18.75 53.18 -40.49
CA ILE A 215 -19.66 52.04 -40.31
C ILE A 215 -20.83 52.22 -41.30
N GLY A 216 -21.13 51.18 -42.07
CA GLY A 216 -22.14 51.20 -43.13
C GLY A 216 -21.57 51.40 -44.54
N ASP A 217 -20.30 51.79 -44.68
CA ASP A 217 -19.69 51.98 -46.01
C ASP A 217 -19.44 50.63 -46.70
N TYR A 218 -19.65 50.61 -48.01
CA TYR A 218 -19.29 49.48 -48.88
C TYR A 218 -17.85 49.62 -49.36
N VAL A 219 -17.01 48.62 -49.11
CA VAL A 219 -15.62 48.58 -49.55
C VAL A 219 -15.41 47.55 -50.65
N LYS A 220 -14.63 47.92 -51.68
CA LYS A 220 -14.18 47.01 -52.73
C LYS A 220 -12.83 46.38 -52.37
N LYS A 221 -12.58 45.18 -52.89
CA LYS A 221 -11.31 44.49 -52.71
C LYS A 221 -10.21 45.24 -53.44
N ILE A 222 -9.17 45.65 -52.72
CA ILE A 222 -7.98 46.26 -53.30
C ILE A 222 -6.96 45.14 -53.53
N ARG A 223 -6.64 44.86 -54.80
CA ARG A 223 -5.51 43.99 -55.18
C ARG A 223 -4.31 44.88 -55.53
N TYR A 224 -3.17 44.60 -54.92
CA TYR A 224 -1.85 45.05 -55.39
C TYR A 224 -1.30 44.05 -56.40
#